data_AF-A0A2K2V652-F1
#
_entry.id   AF-A0A2K2V652-F1
#
_cell.length_a   1.000
_cell.length_b   1.000
_cell.length_c   1.000
_cell.angle_alpha   90.00
_cell.angle_beta   90.00
_cell.angle_gamma   90.00
#
_symmetry.space_group_name_H-M   'P 1'
#
loop_
_entity.id
_entity.type
_entity.pdbx_description
1 polymer ?
#
loop_
_entity_poly.entity_id
_entity_poly.type
_entity_poly.pdbx_seq_one_letter_code
_entity_poly.pdbx_strand_id
1 'polypeptide(L)'
;WGAPGYWWGVIVAVFVLFKTQMGVADAIVRAFCDTFWKIEGVRKALRNDIRILYYLTLAIILAWASVAMFTSAPVWLIVISANMANFGAIYGVPFLFYINSKMPKELRMHWALAISNIIFFVICTFIFIVSVANAFGIKLV
;
A
#
# COMPACT_ATOMS: atom_id res chain seq x y z
N TRP A 1 -22.85 26.03 -0.15
CA TRP A 1 -22.80 25.50 1.24
C TRP A 1 -21.83 26.22 2.17
N GLY A 2 -21.05 27.23 1.74
CA GLY A 2 -20.32 28.15 2.64
C GLY A 2 -19.41 27.47 3.68
N ALA A 3 -19.15 28.17 4.79
CA ALA A 3 -18.40 27.63 5.92
C ALA A 3 -19.00 26.33 6.51
N PRO A 4 -20.33 26.17 6.64
CA PRO A 4 -20.92 24.92 7.17
C PRO A 4 -20.62 23.69 6.31
N GLY A 5 -20.70 23.81 4.98
CA GLY A 5 -20.37 22.72 4.06
C GLY A 5 -18.90 22.34 4.08
N TYR A 6 -18.01 23.34 4.23
CA TYR A 6 -16.57 23.09 4.39
C TYR A 6 -16.28 22.29 5.66
N TRP A 7 -16.78 22.74 6.82
CA TRP A 7 -16.56 22.05 8.10
C TRP A 7 -17.18 20.66 8.11
N TRP A 8 -18.35 20.50 7.51
CA TRP A 8 -18.96 19.18 7.33
C TRP A 8 -18.06 18.25 6.50
N GLY A 9 -17.52 18.74 5.38
CA GLY A 9 -16.57 17.99 4.54
C GLY A 9 -15.31 17.59 5.30
N VAL A 10 -14.75 18.49 6.12
CA VAL A 10 -13.57 18.19 6.96
C VAL A 10 -13.88 17.07 7.97
N ILE A 11 -15.02 17.15 8.66
CA ILE A 11 -15.41 16.11 9.63
C ILE A 11 -15.54 14.75 8.94
N VAL A 12 -16.25 14.70 7.81
CA VAL A 12 -16.41 13.47 7.02
C VAL A 12 -15.06 12.93 6.57
N ALA A 13 -14.18 13.78 6.05
CA ALA A 13 -12.84 13.40 5.62
C ALA A 13 -12.01 12.82 6.77
N VAL A 14 -12.06 13.42 7.96
CA VAL A 14 -11.35 12.92 9.15
C VAL A 14 -11.83 11.51 9.51
N PHE A 15 -13.14 11.28 9.58
CA PHE A 15 -13.66 9.96 9.94
C PHE A 15 -13.36 8.88 8.90
N VAL A 16 -13.49 9.21 7.61
CA VAL A 16 -13.17 8.29 6.51
C VAL A 16 -11.68 7.94 6.50
N LEU A 17 -10.82 8.94 6.63
CA LEU A 17 -9.37 8.74 6.64
C LEU A 17 -8.94 8.00 7.90
N PHE A 18 -9.42 8.37 9.08
CA PHE A 18 -9.04 7.72 10.34
C PHE A 18 -9.30 6.21 10.31
N LYS A 19 -10.50 5.79 9.89
CA LYS A 19 -10.83 4.38 9.74
C LYS A 19 -9.94 3.68 8.72
N THR A 20 -9.72 4.32 7.57
CA THR A 20 -8.87 3.77 6.50
C THR A 20 -7.42 3.59 6.96
N GLN A 21 -6.86 4.59 7.67
CA GLN A 21 -5.48 4.53 8.16
C GLN A 21 -5.30 3.44 9.20
N MET A 22 -6.24 3.25 10.13
CA MET A 22 -6.19 2.13 11.08
C MET A 22 -6.22 0.77 10.36
N GLY A 23 -7.09 0.62 9.36
CA GLY A 23 -7.18 -0.62 8.59
C GLY A 23 -5.90 -0.93 7.80
N VAL A 24 -5.31 0.08 7.16
CA VAL A 24 -4.06 -0.06 6.41
C VAL A 24 -2.89 -0.41 7.34
N ALA A 25 -2.77 0.27 8.49
CA ALA A 25 -1.72 -0.02 9.45
C ALA A 25 -1.78 -1.48 9.96
N ASP A 26 -2.98 -1.96 10.34
CA ASP A 26 -3.16 -3.33 10.81
C ASP A 26 -2.92 -4.37 9.69
N ALA A 27 -3.36 -4.08 8.46
CA ALA A 27 -3.13 -4.96 7.32
C ALA A 27 -1.64 -5.14 7.02
N ILE A 28 -0.87 -4.06 7.06
CA ILE A 28 0.58 -4.09 6.83
C ILE A 28 1.26 -4.89 7.94
N VAL A 29 0.98 -4.60 9.22
CA VAL A 29 1.57 -5.33 10.35
C VAL A 29 1.27 -6.81 10.25
N ARG A 30 0.03 -7.20 9.94
CA ARG A 30 -0.36 -8.60 9.78
C ARG A 30 0.38 -9.28 8.62
N ALA A 31 0.45 -8.65 7.46
CA ALA A 31 1.17 -9.19 6.30
C ALA A 31 2.67 -9.41 6.59
N PHE A 32 3.29 -8.49 7.33
CA PHE A 32 4.67 -8.64 7.79
C PHE A 32 4.82 -9.77 8.79
N CYS A 33 3.97 -9.82 9.82
CA CYS A 33 3.96 -10.90 10.80
C CYS A 33 3.81 -12.27 10.13
N ASP A 34 2.84 -12.46 9.23
CA ASP A 34 2.59 -13.72 8.55
C ASP A 34 3.75 -14.16 7.65
N THR A 35 4.45 -13.21 7.05
CA THR A 35 5.62 -13.48 6.20
C THR A 35 6.84 -13.86 7.03
N PHE A 36 7.16 -13.07 8.05
CA PHE A 36 8.33 -13.28 8.89
C PHE A 36 8.18 -14.47 9.84
N TRP A 37 6.95 -14.77 10.29
CA TRP A 37 6.71 -15.89 11.19
C TRP A 37 6.94 -17.26 10.55
N LYS A 38 6.92 -17.33 9.21
CA LYS A 38 7.28 -18.55 8.45
C LYS A 38 8.78 -18.87 8.52
N ILE A 39 9.61 -17.93 8.96
CA ILE A 39 11.06 -18.08 9.03
C ILE A 39 11.44 -18.57 10.44
N GLU A 40 11.97 -19.79 10.54
CA GLU A 40 12.31 -20.39 11.84
C GLU A 40 13.33 -19.58 12.65
N GLY A 41 14.28 -18.91 11.98
CA GLY A 41 15.27 -18.05 12.62
C GLY A 41 14.63 -16.86 13.35
N VAL A 42 13.61 -16.24 12.74
CA VAL A 42 12.87 -15.13 13.35
C VAL A 42 12.07 -15.62 14.55
N ARG A 43 11.43 -16.78 14.41
CA ARG A 43 10.64 -17.39 15.49
C ARG A 43 11.51 -17.69 16.72
N LYS A 44 12.70 -18.26 16.51
CA LYS A 44 13.69 -18.52 17.57
C LYS A 44 14.24 -17.23 18.19
N ALA A 45 14.55 -16.22 17.38
CA ALA A 45 15.04 -14.93 17.87
C ALA A 45 14.02 -14.19 18.75
N LEU A 46 12.73 -14.35 18.45
CA LEU A 46 11.62 -13.70 19.17
C LEU A 46 11.00 -14.59 20.26
N ARG A 47 11.72 -15.62 20.73
CA ARG A 47 11.30 -16.51 21.81
C ARG A 47 9.94 -17.21 21.57
N ASN A 48 9.59 -17.45 20.31
CA ASN A 48 8.28 -17.96 19.89
C ASN A 48 7.09 -17.09 20.35
N ASP A 49 7.29 -15.80 20.68
CA ASP A 49 6.20 -14.86 20.94
C ASP A 49 5.96 -13.94 19.73
N ILE A 50 4.82 -14.16 19.05
CA ILE A 50 4.41 -13.38 17.88
C ILE A 50 4.05 -11.93 18.23
N ARG A 51 3.68 -11.66 19.49
CA ARG A 51 3.26 -10.31 19.94
C ARG A 51 4.42 -9.33 19.83
N ILE A 52 5.64 -9.79 20.11
CA ILE A 52 6.84 -8.97 20.00
C ILE A 52 7.03 -8.51 18.55
N LEU A 53 6.85 -9.40 17.58
CA LEU A 53 6.93 -9.05 16.16
C LEU A 53 5.85 -8.04 15.75
N TYR A 54 4.62 -8.23 16.25
CA TYR A 54 3.50 -7.33 15.99
C TYR A 54 3.78 -5.91 16.50
N TYR A 55 4.12 -5.77 17.79
CA TYR A 55 4.38 -4.47 18.39
C TYR A 55 5.63 -3.80 17.83
N LEU A 56 6.67 -4.57 17.48
CA LEU A 56 7.88 -4.05 16.85
C LEU A 56 7.58 -3.50 15.46
N THR A 57 6.84 -4.24 14.64
CA THR A 57 6.45 -3.78 13.29
C THR A 57 5.55 -2.55 13.38
N LEU A 58 4.58 -2.54 14.31
CA LEU A 58 3.72 -1.39 14.56
C LEU A 58 4.53 -0.16 15.00
N ALA A 59 5.47 -0.33 15.93
CA ALA A 59 6.32 0.74 16.41
C ALA A 59 7.19 1.33 15.29
N ILE A 60 7.74 0.50 14.41
CA ILE A 60 8.53 0.94 13.24
C ILE A 60 7.66 1.79 12.30
N ILE A 61 6.44 1.33 11.99
CA ILE A 61 5.53 2.07 11.10
C ILE A 61 5.13 3.41 11.73
N LEU A 62 4.80 3.43 13.02
CA LEU A 62 4.44 4.66 13.74
C LEU A 62 5.62 5.64 13.82
N ALA A 63 6.83 5.15 14.08
CA ALA A 63 8.03 5.96 14.10
C ALA A 63 8.30 6.58 12.72
N TRP A 64 8.20 5.77 11.66
CA TRP A 64 8.36 6.24 10.28
C TRP A 64 7.31 7.29 9.90
N ALA A 65 6.03 7.04 10.21
CA ALA A 65 4.95 7.98 9.96
C ALA A 65 5.16 9.30 10.70
N SER A 66 5.63 9.23 11.95
CA SER A 66 5.95 10.43 12.74
C SER A 66 7.06 11.23 12.08
N VAL A 67 8.17 10.60 11.70
CA VAL A 67 9.28 11.27 11.00
C VAL A 67 8.80 11.90 9.69
N ALA A 68 8.07 11.16 8.87
CA ALA A 68 7.58 11.65 7.59
C ALA A 68 6.69 12.90 7.71
N MET A 69 5.87 12.98 8.76
CA MET A 69 5.02 14.14 9.04
C MET A 69 5.81 15.40 9.41
N PHE A 70 7.00 15.26 10.00
CA PHE A 70 7.86 16.41 10.35
C PHE A 70 8.80 16.82 9.22
N THR A 71 9.22 15.90 8.35
CA THR A 71 10.24 16.18 7.32
C THR A 71 9.67 16.68 5.99
N SER A 72 8.41 16.34 5.68
CA SER A 72 7.85 16.54 4.35
C SER A 72 6.59 17.42 4.40
N ALA A 73 6.41 18.28 3.38
CA ALA A 73 5.19 19.08 3.30
C ALA A 73 3.96 18.15 3.13
N PRO A 74 2.83 18.43 3.81
CA PRO A 74 1.65 17.56 3.80
C PRO A 74 1.11 17.24 2.40
N VAL A 75 1.21 18.20 1.47
CA VAL A 75 0.77 18.01 0.08
C VAL A 75 1.57 16.92 -0.61
N TRP A 76 2.89 16.87 -0.41
CA TRP A 76 3.74 15.84 -1.01
C TRP A 76 3.46 14.45 -0.43
N LEU A 77 3.20 14.36 0.88
CA LEU A 77 2.82 13.09 1.52
C LEU A 77 1.53 12.53 0.92
N ILE A 78 0.54 13.40 0.67
CA ILE A 78 -0.71 13.02 0.02
C ILE A 78 -0.46 12.55 -1.41
N VAL A 79 0.31 13.30 -2.20
CA VAL A 79 0.62 12.95 -3.60
C VAL A 79 1.37 11.62 -3.69
N ILE A 80 2.35 11.39 -2.81
CA ILE A 80 3.09 10.14 -2.76
C ILE A 80 2.13 8.99 -2.40
N SER A 81 1.33 9.16 -1.33
CA SER A 81 0.38 8.13 -0.89
C SER A 81 -0.68 7.78 -1.94
N ALA A 82 -1.18 8.77 -2.69
CA ALA A 82 -2.14 8.56 -3.77
C ALA A 82 -1.53 7.75 -4.93
N ASN A 83 -0.23 7.90 -5.17
CA ASN A 83 0.49 7.16 -6.21
C ASN A 83 1.01 5.79 -5.75
N MET A 84 1.03 5.49 -4.45
CA MET A 84 1.47 4.20 -3.94
C MET A 84 0.61 3.03 -4.44
N ALA A 85 -0.67 3.25 -4.74
CA ALA A 85 -1.53 2.22 -5.33
C ALA A 85 -1.02 1.79 -6.73
N ASN A 86 -0.57 2.75 -7.54
CA ASN A 86 0.01 2.48 -8.86
C ASN A 86 1.32 1.69 -8.73
N PHE A 87 2.16 2.07 -7.76
CA PHE A 87 3.38 1.32 -7.44
C PHE A 87 3.08 -0.12 -7.00
N GLY A 88 2.06 -0.31 -6.17
CA GLY A 88 1.60 -1.64 -5.75
C GLY A 88 1.21 -2.53 -6.93
N ALA A 89 0.58 -1.97 -7.97
CA ALA A 89 0.22 -2.71 -9.19
C ALA A 89 1.44 -3.18 -9.98
N ILE A 90 2.55 -2.42 -9.97
CA ILE A 90 3.79 -2.77 -10.69
C ILE A 90 4.37 -4.10 -10.20
N TYR A 91 4.29 -4.37 -8.89
CA TYR A 91 4.77 -5.64 -8.31
C TYR A 91 3.66 -6.67 -8.17
N GLY A 92 2.46 -6.23 -7.78
CA GLY A 92 1.32 -7.09 -7.51
C GLY A 92 0.85 -7.86 -8.74
N VAL A 93 0.78 -7.22 -9.90
CA VAL A 93 0.28 -7.87 -11.12
C VAL A 93 1.25 -8.95 -11.63
N PRO A 94 2.57 -8.70 -11.80
CA PRO A 94 3.50 -9.77 -12.17
C PRO A 94 3.53 -10.92 -11.17
N PHE A 95 3.46 -10.62 -9.86
CA PHE A 95 3.42 -11.64 -8.82
C PHE A 95 2.12 -12.47 -8.89
N LEU A 96 0.99 -11.84 -9.19
CA LEU A 96 -0.28 -12.51 -9.42
C LEU A 96 -0.19 -13.47 -10.62
N PHE A 97 0.39 -13.03 -11.74
CA PHE A 97 0.62 -13.89 -12.90
C PHE A 97 1.57 -15.05 -12.59
N TYR A 98 2.62 -14.80 -11.80
CA TYR A 98 3.53 -15.84 -11.34
C TYR A 98 2.81 -16.91 -10.50
N ILE A 99 1.99 -16.51 -9.53
CA ILE A 99 1.18 -17.44 -8.73
C ILE A 99 0.18 -18.17 -9.63
N ASN A 100 -0.51 -17.46 -10.52
CA ASN A 100 -1.49 -18.04 -11.44
C ASN A 100 -0.88 -19.14 -12.33
N SER A 101 0.38 -19.02 -12.72
CA SER A 101 1.08 -20.06 -13.49
C SER A 101 1.31 -21.36 -12.71
N LYS A 102 1.47 -21.25 -11.38
CA LYS A 102 1.70 -22.38 -10.46
C LYS A 102 0.42 -23.03 -9.94
N MET A 103 -0.74 -22.41 -10.11
CA MET A 103 -2.01 -22.96 -9.64
C MET A 103 -2.53 -24.11 -10.53
N PRO A 104 -3.22 -25.10 -9.95
CA PRO A 104 -3.88 -26.16 -10.70
C PRO A 104 -4.91 -25.57 -11.69
N LYS A 105 -5.13 -26.26 -12.81
CA LYS A 105 -5.89 -25.72 -13.96
C LYS A 105 -7.30 -25.21 -13.59
N GLU A 106 -7.93 -25.81 -12.60
CA GLU A 106 -9.28 -25.46 -12.11
C GLU A 106 -9.35 -24.11 -11.38
N LEU A 107 -8.24 -23.67 -10.76
CA LEU A 107 -8.14 -22.41 -10.01
C LEU A 107 -7.46 -21.30 -10.81
N ARG A 108 -7.15 -21.54 -12.08
CA ARG A 108 -6.53 -20.53 -12.93
C ARG A 108 -7.51 -19.40 -13.21
N MET A 109 -6.97 -18.19 -13.20
CA MET A 109 -7.70 -16.99 -13.56
C MET A 109 -8.31 -17.11 -14.95
N HIS A 110 -9.58 -16.76 -15.06
CA HIS A 110 -10.28 -16.69 -16.35
C HIS A 110 -9.56 -15.72 -17.28
N TRP A 111 -9.45 -16.06 -18.57
CA TRP A 111 -8.78 -15.23 -19.59
C TRP A 111 -9.23 -13.75 -19.58
N ALA A 112 -10.50 -13.45 -19.31
CA ALA A 112 -11.00 -12.08 -19.25
C ALA A 112 -10.38 -11.27 -18.10
N LEU A 113 -10.21 -11.90 -16.93
CA LEU A 113 -9.55 -11.31 -15.76
C LEU A 113 -8.05 -11.12 -16.01
N ALA A 114 -7.42 -12.02 -16.77
CA ALA A 114 -6.03 -11.87 -17.19
C ALA A 114 -5.84 -10.63 -18.07
N ILE A 115 -6.69 -10.44 -19.08
CA ILE A 115 -6.64 -9.25 -19.96
C ILE A 115 -6.90 -7.99 -19.14
N SER A 116 -7.91 -8.00 -18.26
CA SER A 116 -8.22 -6.86 -17.39
C SER A 116 -7.03 -6.48 -16.49
N ASN A 117 -6.34 -7.46 -15.89
CA ASN A 117 -5.15 -7.21 -15.09
C ASN A 117 -3.97 -6.65 -15.90
N ILE A 118 -3.81 -7.08 -17.16
CA ILE A 118 -2.78 -6.51 -18.06
C ILE A 118 -3.10 -5.05 -18.39
N ILE A 119 -4.35 -4.75 -18.74
CA ILE A 119 -4.79 -3.36 -19.00
C ILE A 119 -4.57 -2.49 -17.75
N PHE A 120 -4.99 -2.98 -16.58
CA PHE A 120 -4.78 -2.31 -15.30
C PHE A 120 -3.29 -2.07 -15.03
N PHE A 121 -2.43 -3.06 -15.26
CA PHE A 121 -0.99 -2.93 -15.10
C PHE A 121 -0.39 -1.85 -16.01
N VAL A 122 -0.77 -1.82 -17.29
CA VAL A 122 -0.26 -0.82 -18.24
C VAL A 122 -0.68 0.59 -17.81
N ILE A 123 -1.94 0.79 -17.43
CA ILE A 123 -2.46 2.09 -16.99
C ILE A 123 -1.74 2.55 -15.70
N CYS A 124 -1.66 1.69 -14.68
CA CYS A 124 -1.02 2.04 -13.42
C CYS A 124 0.48 2.33 -13.60
N THR A 125 1.17 1.54 -14.43
CA THR A 125 2.60 1.75 -14.72
C THR A 125 2.80 3.08 -15.44
N PHE A 126 1.98 3.39 -16.44
CA PHE A 126 2.03 4.67 -17.16
C PHE A 126 1.81 5.87 -16.22
N ILE A 127 0.74 5.83 -15.40
CA ILE A 127 0.44 6.90 -14.44
C ILE A 127 1.56 7.07 -13.41
N PHE A 128 2.15 5.97 -12.94
CA PHE A 128 3.27 6.02 -12.01
C PHE A 128 4.49 6.69 -12.64
N ILE A 129 4.87 6.31 -13.87
CA ILE A 129 6.01 6.90 -14.58
C ILE A 129 5.81 8.40 -14.80
N VAL A 130 4.62 8.81 -15.27
CA VAL A 130 4.29 10.24 -15.46
C VAL A 130 4.35 11.00 -14.13
N SER A 131 3.83 10.42 -13.05
CA SER A 131 3.84 11.07 -11.72
C SER A 131 5.26 11.24 -11.18
N VAL A 132 6.12 10.23 -11.38
CA VAL A 132 7.54 10.29 -11.00
C VAL A 132 8.29 11.32 -11.87
N ALA A 133 8.09 11.30 -13.19
CA ALA A 133 8.70 12.26 -14.09
C ALA A 133 8.33 13.71 -13.73
N ASN A 134 7.06 13.96 -13.42
CA ASN A 134 6.59 15.26 -12.94
C ASN A 134 7.21 15.66 -11.60
N ALA A 135 7.45 14.71 -10.68
CA ALA A 135 8.16 15.00 -9.44
C ALA A 135 9.62 15.42 -9.67
N PHE A 136 10.25 14.96 -10.75
CA PHE A 136 11.60 15.37 -11.18
C PHE A 136 11.62 16.58 -12.12
N GLY A 137 10.46 17.23 -12.38
CA GLY A 137 10.36 18.39 -13.25
C GLY A 137 10.37 18.07 -14.75
N ILE A 138 10.28 16.80 -15.13
CA ILE A 138 10.18 16.34 -16.52
C ILE A 138 8.69 16.21 -16.86
N LYS A 139 8.17 17.14 -17.66
CA LYS A 139 6.80 17.06 -18.16
C LYS A 139 6.72 16.08 -19.32
N LEU A 140 6.30 14.85 -19.02
CA LEU A 140 5.84 13.89 -20.02
C LEU A 140 4.33 14.14 -20.18
N VAL A 141 3.99 15.01 -21.16
CA VAL A 141 2.66 15.58 -21.46
C VAL A 141 2.27 16.79 -20.60
#